data_AF-A0AAU0RUX7-F1
#
_entry.id   AF-A0AAU0RUX7-F1
#
_cell.length_a   1.000
_cell.length_b   1.000
_cell.length_c   1.000
_cell.angle_alpha   90.00
_cell.angle_beta   90.00
_cell.angle_gamma   90.00
#
_symmetry.space_group_name_H-M   'P 1'
#
loop_
_entity.id
_entity.type
_entity.pdbx_description
1 polymer ?
#
loop_
_entity_poly.entity_id
_entity_poly.type
_entity_poly.pdbx_seq_one_letter_code
_entity_poly.pdbx_strand_id
1 'polypeptide(L)'
;MRIPSRFIGGVLVAALLTQMTACGSIFYPDRRGQIDGKVDPLIIGLDAIGLLFYIIPGIIAFAVDFTTGAIYLPAGKTAQINPEKLRPAIKADGTVDNSKLQAILQTELGRSLPLDDPRLIQHRGNAQQLAMLGLKPSA
;
A
#
# COMPACT_ATOMS: atom_id res chain seq x y z
N MET A 1 16.77 -32.79 37.61
CA MET A 1 17.45 -31.99 36.56
C MET A 1 17.17 -30.51 36.83
N ARG A 2 18.17 -29.72 37.24
CA ARG A 2 18.00 -28.26 37.38
C ARG A 2 18.15 -27.66 35.98
N ILE A 3 17.03 -27.37 35.32
CA ILE A 3 17.06 -26.62 34.07
C ILE A 3 17.74 -25.28 34.39
N PRO A 4 18.86 -24.93 33.74
CA PRO A 4 19.59 -23.72 34.09
C PRO A 4 18.67 -22.52 33.87
N SER A 5 18.57 -21.63 34.87
CA SER A 5 17.71 -20.44 34.82
C SER A 5 17.95 -19.55 33.59
N ARG A 6 19.17 -19.64 33.02
CA ARG A 6 19.58 -19.04 31.75
C ARG A 6 18.75 -19.54 30.55
N PHE A 7 18.41 -20.83 30.53
CA PHE A 7 17.63 -21.47 29.47
C PHE A 7 16.15 -21.09 29.56
N ILE A 8 15.60 -21.05 30.79
CA ILE A 8 14.23 -20.58 31.05
C ILE A 8 14.13 -19.09 30.70
N GLY A 9 15.12 -18.29 31.07
CA GLY A 9 15.20 -16.87 30.71
C GLY A 9 15.27 -16.67 29.19
N GLY A 10 16.06 -17.47 28.48
CA GLY A 10 16.13 -17.43 27.02
C GLY A 10 14.79 -17.78 26.36
N VAL A 11 14.09 -18.81 26.85
CA VAL A 11 12.77 -19.19 26.34
C VAL A 11 11.72 -18.11 26.64
N LEU A 12 11.75 -17.49 27.83
CA LEU A 12 10.85 -16.38 28.18
C LEU A 12 11.08 -15.16 27.30
N VAL A 13 12.33 -14.77 27.08
CA VAL A 13 12.67 -13.64 26.19
C VAL A 13 12.26 -13.96 24.76
N ALA A 14 12.52 -15.17 24.26
CA ALA A 14 12.06 -15.60 22.94
C ALA A 14 10.53 -15.56 22.82
N ALA A 15 9.80 -16.03 23.83
CA ALA A 15 8.34 -16.02 23.87
C ALA A 15 7.74 -14.60 23.95
N LEU A 16 8.41 -13.69 24.68
CA LEU A 16 8.04 -12.28 24.74
C LEU A 16 8.32 -11.56 23.41
N LEU A 17 9.45 -11.88 22.75
CA LEU A 17 9.79 -11.34 21.44
C LEU A 17 8.87 -11.89 20.33
N THR A 18 8.36 -13.12 20.45
CA THR A 18 7.33 -13.62 19.52
C THR A 18 5.99 -12.89 19.65
N GLN A 19 5.70 -12.25 20.79
CA GLN A 19 4.53 -11.36 20.89
C GLN A 19 4.72 -10.03 20.13
N MET A 20 5.94 -9.75 19.66
CA MET A 20 6.27 -8.57 18.86
C MET A 20 6.30 -8.84 17.34
N THR A 21 5.93 -10.03 16.82
CA THR A 21 5.98 -10.35 15.36
C THR A 21 4.93 -9.63 14.50
N ALA A 22 4.33 -8.55 15.00
CA ALA A 22 3.43 -7.69 14.26
C ALA A 22 4.03 -6.29 14.05
N CYS A 23 5.36 -6.13 14.12
CA CYS A 23 6.00 -4.82 13.96
C CYS A 23 5.55 -4.13 12.67
N GLY A 24 5.57 -4.80 11.50
CA GLY A 24 5.09 -4.20 10.25
C GLY A 24 3.61 -3.78 10.35
N SER A 25 2.79 -4.64 10.94
CA SER A 25 1.36 -4.44 11.19
C SER A 25 1.02 -3.37 12.26
N ILE A 26 1.96 -3.02 13.15
CA ILE A 26 1.85 -1.95 14.17
C ILE A 26 2.39 -0.63 13.62
N PHE A 27 3.51 -0.64 12.90
CA PHE A 27 4.10 0.55 12.29
C PHE A 27 3.32 1.02 11.05
N TYR A 28 2.65 0.11 10.34
CA TYR A 28 1.90 0.41 9.13
C TYR A 28 0.49 -0.22 9.15
N PRO A 29 -0.41 0.21 10.06
CA PRO A 29 -1.77 -0.32 10.14
C PRO A 29 -2.59 -0.07 8.87
N ASP A 30 -2.29 1.00 8.14
CA ASP A 30 -2.99 1.39 6.89
C ASP A 30 -2.80 0.40 5.74
N ARG A 31 -1.87 -0.56 5.86
CA ARG A 31 -1.58 -1.57 4.83
C ARG A 31 -2.32 -2.90 5.08
N ARG A 32 -3.09 -2.98 6.17
CA ARG A 32 -3.81 -4.21 6.52
C ARG A 32 -4.92 -4.52 5.53
N GLY A 33 -4.97 -5.77 5.06
CA GLY A 33 -5.95 -6.23 4.06
C GLY A 33 -5.49 -6.09 2.61
N GLN A 34 -4.26 -5.61 2.39
CA GLN A 34 -3.64 -5.60 1.08
C GLN A 34 -2.96 -6.96 0.82
N ILE A 35 -3.64 -7.85 0.10
CA ILE A 35 -3.13 -9.20 -0.24
C ILE A 35 -2.39 -9.27 -1.57
N ASP A 36 -2.20 -8.13 -2.25
CA ASP A 36 -1.51 -8.03 -3.53
C ASP A 36 -0.81 -6.66 -3.68
N GLY A 37 0.37 -6.65 -4.31
CA GLY A 37 1.17 -5.46 -4.49
C GLY A 37 2.68 -5.70 -4.57
N LYS A 38 3.44 -4.62 -4.79
CA LYS A 38 4.90 -4.66 -4.74
C LYS A 38 5.36 -4.83 -3.29
N VAL A 39 6.32 -5.70 -3.05
CA VAL A 39 6.85 -5.96 -1.70
C VAL A 39 7.74 -4.79 -1.24
N ASP A 40 7.62 -4.38 0.02
CA ASP A 40 8.42 -3.33 0.65
C ASP A 40 9.79 -3.90 1.08
N PRO A 41 10.91 -3.47 0.45
CA PRO A 41 12.24 -4.00 0.76
C PRO A 41 12.66 -3.76 2.22
N LEU A 42 12.12 -2.72 2.87
CA LEU A 42 12.44 -2.43 4.27
C LEU A 42 11.85 -3.51 5.19
N ILE A 43 10.59 -3.89 4.97
CA ILE A 43 9.91 -4.92 5.77
C ILE A 43 10.54 -6.28 5.54
N ILE A 44 10.84 -6.63 4.28
CA ILE A 44 11.61 -7.84 3.96
C ILE A 44 12.95 -7.86 4.72
N GLY A 45 13.67 -6.73 4.75
CA GLY A 45 14.94 -6.63 5.45
C GLY A 45 14.82 -6.87 6.95
N LEU A 46 13.77 -6.33 7.58
CA LEU A 46 13.50 -6.52 9.00
C LEU A 46 13.16 -7.98 9.33
N ASP A 47 12.32 -8.64 8.53
CA ASP A 47 12.00 -10.06 8.71
C ASP A 47 13.21 -10.97 8.44
N ALA A 48 14.04 -10.62 7.45
CA ALA A 48 15.27 -11.34 7.13
C ALA A 48 16.30 -11.29 8.27
N ILE A 49 16.38 -10.17 9.01
CA ILE A 49 17.19 -10.07 10.24
C ILE A 49 16.63 -11.03 11.30
N GLY A 50 15.30 -11.13 11.44
CA GLY A 50 14.66 -12.10 12.33
C GLY A 50 15.03 -13.55 11.98
N LEU A 51 15.00 -13.90 10.69
CA LEU A 51 15.42 -15.19 10.17
C LEU A 51 16.91 -15.50 10.44
N LEU A 52 17.78 -14.48 10.36
CA LEU A 52 19.23 -14.63 10.59
C LEU A 52 19.55 -15.06 12.03
N PHE A 53 18.87 -14.47 13.02
CA PHE A 53 19.15 -14.74 14.43
C PHE A 53 18.37 -15.95 14.98
N TYR A 54 17.13 -16.18 14.50
CA TYR A 54 16.31 -17.32 14.91
C TYR A 54 15.31 -17.73 13.81
N ILE A 55 15.51 -18.92 13.23
CA ILE A 55 14.74 -19.41 12.08
C ILE A 55 13.23 -19.45 12.35
N ILE A 56 12.81 -20.12 13.44
CA ILE A 56 11.38 -20.31 13.75
C ILE A 56 10.63 -18.98 13.89
N PRO A 57 11.05 -18.04 14.77
CA PRO A 57 10.35 -16.76 14.90
C PRO A 57 10.48 -15.88 13.66
N GLY A 58 11.58 -15.96 12.89
CA GLY A 58 11.72 -15.24 11.62
C GLY A 58 10.71 -15.68 10.56
N ILE A 59 10.46 -16.99 10.42
CA ILE A 59 9.43 -17.51 9.51
C ILE A 59 8.03 -17.04 9.94
N ILE A 60 7.77 -17.03 11.25
CA ILE A 60 6.48 -16.57 11.79
C ILE A 60 6.25 -15.09 11.47
N ALA A 61 7.26 -14.23 11.66
CA ALA A 61 7.18 -12.80 11.32
C ALA A 61 6.85 -12.60 9.83
N PHE A 62 7.57 -13.30 8.96
CA PHE A 62 7.34 -13.26 7.51
C PHE A 62 5.90 -13.68 7.14
N ALA A 63 5.39 -14.74 7.76
CA ALA A 63 4.03 -15.21 7.52
C ALA A 63 2.96 -14.20 8.01
N VAL A 64 3.18 -13.56 9.16
CA VAL A 64 2.25 -12.56 9.71
C VAL A 64 2.24 -11.30 8.85
N ASP A 65 3.40 -10.76 8.47
CA ASP A 65 3.47 -9.56 7.65
C ASP A 65 2.97 -9.81 6.22
N PHE A 66 3.13 -11.02 5.67
CA PHE A 66 2.54 -11.42 4.40
C PHE A 66 1.01 -11.58 4.46
N THR A 67 0.48 -12.25 5.49
CA THR A 67 -0.96 -12.50 5.64
C THR A 67 -1.73 -11.26 6.05
N THR A 68 -1.13 -10.36 6.83
CA THR A 68 -1.75 -9.08 7.18
C THR A 68 -1.63 -8.04 6.07
N GLY A 69 -0.66 -8.19 5.17
CA GLY A 69 -0.41 -7.27 4.07
C GLY A 69 0.64 -6.18 4.38
N ALA A 70 1.22 -6.21 5.58
CA ALA A 70 2.27 -5.28 5.99
C ALA A 70 3.55 -5.39 5.14
N ILE A 71 3.82 -6.57 4.57
CA ILE A 71 4.97 -6.80 3.69
C ILE A 71 4.86 -6.04 2.36
N TYR A 72 3.66 -5.63 1.96
CA TYR A 72 3.45 -4.91 0.71
C TYR A 72 3.64 -3.40 0.89
N LEU A 73 4.04 -2.73 -0.18
CA LEU A 73 4.00 -1.28 -0.26
C LEU A 73 2.55 -0.81 -0.16
N PRO A 74 2.31 0.35 0.48
CA PRO A 74 0.96 0.88 0.61
C PRO A 74 0.37 1.05 -0.79
N ALA A 75 -0.84 0.52 -0.99
CA ALA A 75 -1.60 0.71 -2.22
C ALA A 75 -1.58 2.20 -2.57
N GLY A 76 -1.22 2.50 -3.82
CA GLY A 76 -0.99 3.87 -4.27
C GLY A 76 -2.15 4.77 -3.84
N LYS A 77 -1.84 5.88 -3.17
CA LYS A 77 -2.85 6.84 -2.72
C LYS A 77 -3.66 7.30 -3.94
N THR A 78 -4.86 6.77 -4.11
CA THR A 78 -5.76 7.19 -5.17
C THR A 78 -6.43 8.47 -4.74
N ALA A 79 -6.07 9.57 -5.38
CA ALA A 79 -6.79 10.81 -5.28
C ALA A 79 -8.08 10.71 -6.11
N GLN A 80 -9.24 10.74 -5.44
CA GLN A 80 -10.54 10.74 -6.11
C GLN A 80 -11.18 12.11 -5.97
N ILE A 81 -11.63 12.67 -7.10
CA ILE A 81 -12.42 13.91 -7.15
C ILE A 81 -13.84 13.53 -7.53
N ASN A 82 -14.82 14.21 -6.94
CA ASN A 82 -16.23 14.00 -7.27
C ASN A 82 -16.47 14.26 -8.78
N PRO A 83 -17.12 13.32 -9.51
CA PRO A 83 -17.40 13.45 -10.95
C PRO A 83 -18.05 14.78 -11.35
N GLU A 84 -18.93 15.33 -10.52
CA GLU A 84 -19.64 16.57 -10.79
C GLU A 84 -18.68 17.76 -10.95
N LYS A 85 -17.58 17.78 -10.20
CA LYS A 85 -16.55 18.82 -10.29
C LYS A 85 -15.66 18.69 -11.53
N LEU A 86 -15.65 17.52 -12.17
CA LEU A 86 -14.89 17.26 -13.39
C LEU A 86 -15.68 17.58 -14.66
N ARG A 87 -17.01 17.71 -14.59
CA ARG A 87 -17.88 18.06 -15.73
C ARG A 87 -17.43 19.31 -16.50
N PRO A 88 -16.95 20.40 -15.85
CA PRO A 88 -16.48 21.58 -16.57
C PRO A 88 -15.25 21.34 -17.45
N ALA A 89 -14.49 20.26 -17.21
CA ALA A 89 -13.36 19.85 -18.03
C ALA A 89 -13.76 18.99 -19.24
N ILE A 90 -15.04 18.65 -19.41
CA ILE A 90 -15.52 17.90 -20.58
C ILE A 90 -16.10 18.90 -21.57
N LYS A 91 -15.58 18.90 -22.80
CA LYS A 91 -16.08 19.73 -23.91
C LYS A 91 -17.41 19.18 -24.43
N ALA A 92 -18.13 19.99 -25.21
CA ALA A 92 -19.43 19.59 -25.78
C ALA A 92 -19.34 18.39 -26.74
N ASP A 93 -18.15 18.10 -27.29
CA ASP A 93 -17.87 16.94 -28.13
C ASP A 93 -17.50 15.67 -27.31
N GLY A 94 -17.55 15.73 -25.98
CA GLY A 94 -17.17 14.64 -25.09
C GLY A 94 -15.65 14.47 -24.90
N THR A 95 -14.83 15.36 -25.46
CA THR A 95 -13.37 15.34 -25.26
C THR A 95 -12.97 16.04 -23.96
N VAL A 96 -11.88 15.59 -23.36
CA VAL A 96 -11.32 16.18 -22.13
C VAL A 96 -10.49 17.41 -22.47
N ASP A 97 -10.77 18.52 -21.82
CA ASP A 97 -9.97 19.74 -21.82
C ASP A 97 -8.89 19.65 -20.74
N ASN A 98 -7.67 19.30 -21.15
CA ASN A 98 -6.53 19.14 -20.25
C ASN A 98 -6.22 20.42 -19.45
N SER A 99 -6.43 21.60 -20.05
CA SER A 99 -6.15 22.87 -19.36
C SER A 99 -7.09 23.09 -18.16
N LYS A 100 -8.39 22.84 -18.36
CA LYS A 100 -9.40 22.94 -17.30
C LYS A 100 -9.27 21.80 -16.29
N LEU A 101 -8.98 20.59 -16.77
CA LEU A 101 -8.75 19.45 -15.89
C LEU A 101 -7.56 19.73 -14.97
N GLN A 102 -6.45 20.24 -15.49
CA GLN A 102 -5.29 20.60 -14.68
C GLN A 102 -5.61 21.65 -13.62
N ALA A 103 -6.42 22.67 -13.97
CA ALA A 103 -6.86 23.67 -13.00
C ALA A 103 -7.73 23.06 -11.87
N ILE A 104 -8.63 22.15 -12.21
CA ILE A 104 -9.47 21.45 -11.22
C ILE A 104 -8.60 20.54 -10.33
N LEU A 105 -7.69 19.76 -10.92
CA LEU A 105 -6.75 18.92 -10.18
C LEU A 105 -5.88 19.75 -9.24
N GLN A 106 -5.38 20.91 -9.70
CA GLN A 106 -4.58 21.80 -8.86
C GLN A 106 -5.39 22.37 -7.70
N THR A 107 -6.65 22.73 -7.93
CA THR A 107 -7.53 23.30 -6.90
C THR A 107 -7.93 22.26 -5.86
N GLU A 108 -8.30 21.05 -6.28
CA GLU A 108 -8.82 20.01 -5.38
C GLU A 108 -7.70 19.20 -4.71
N LEU A 109 -6.56 19.01 -5.37
CA LEU A 109 -5.45 18.18 -4.88
C LEU A 109 -4.27 19.00 -4.36
N GLY A 110 -4.27 20.31 -4.58
CA GLY A 110 -3.14 21.19 -4.24
C GLY A 110 -1.86 20.87 -5.02
N ARG A 111 -1.95 20.11 -6.12
CA ARG A 111 -0.79 19.61 -6.87
C ARG A 111 -0.94 19.90 -8.36
N SER A 112 0.09 20.50 -8.94
CA SER A 112 0.15 20.70 -10.39
C SER A 112 0.54 19.39 -11.07
N LEU A 113 -0.31 18.91 -11.96
CA LEU A 113 -0.09 17.73 -12.81
C LEU A 113 0.03 18.20 -14.26
N PRO A 114 1.19 18.06 -14.92
CA PRO A 114 1.37 18.52 -16.29
C PRO A 114 0.63 17.57 -17.24
N LEU A 115 -0.59 17.93 -17.62
CA LEU A 115 -1.41 17.14 -18.54
C LEU A 115 -1.04 17.34 -20.02
N ASP A 116 -0.09 18.23 -20.29
CA ASP A 116 0.44 18.51 -21.63
C ASP A 116 1.83 17.87 -21.85
N ASP A 117 2.33 17.09 -20.90
CA ASP A 117 3.61 16.37 -21.05
C ASP A 117 3.46 15.25 -22.11
N PRO A 118 4.36 15.16 -23.10
CA PRO A 118 4.30 14.10 -24.12
C PRO A 118 4.43 12.68 -23.55
N ARG A 119 4.88 12.52 -22.30
CA ARG A 119 4.94 11.24 -21.59
C ARG A 119 3.64 10.91 -20.85
N LEU A 120 2.62 11.76 -20.93
CA LEU A 120 1.32 11.48 -20.33
C LEU A 120 0.69 10.26 -21.00
N ILE A 121 0.47 9.21 -20.22
CA ILE A 121 -0.25 8.02 -20.68
C ILE A 121 -1.72 8.20 -20.35
N GLN A 122 -2.54 8.44 -21.38
CA GLN A 122 -3.99 8.48 -21.24
C GLN A 122 -4.59 7.11 -21.53
N HIS A 123 -5.20 6.50 -20.54
CA HIS A 123 -6.02 5.30 -20.72
C HIS A 123 -7.49 5.71 -20.89
N ARG A 124 -8.06 5.49 -22.09
CA ARG A 124 -9.50 5.59 -22.30
C ARG A 124 -10.12 4.23 -22.01
N GLY A 125 -10.81 4.13 -20.88
CA GLY A 125 -11.42 2.88 -20.42
C GLY A 125 -12.94 2.88 -20.55
N ASN A 126 -13.53 1.73 -20.88
CA ASN A 126 -14.93 1.47 -20.58
C ASN A 126 -15.11 1.11 -19.09
N ALA A 127 -16.35 1.07 -18.60
CA ALA A 127 -16.64 0.79 -17.19
C ALA A 127 -16.03 -0.55 -16.71
N GLN A 128 -15.91 -1.54 -17.60
CA GLN A 128 -15.28 -2.82 -17.33
C GLN A 128 -13.77 -2.69 -17.12
N GLN A 129 -13.07 -1.88 -17.92
CA GLN A 129 -11.64 -1.59 -17.77
C GLN A 129 -11.34 -0.78 -16.51
N LEU A 130 -12.22 0.16 -16.14
CA LEU A 130 -12.14 0.86 -14.85
C LEU A 130 -12.27 -0.13 -13.67
N ALA A 131 -13.20 -1.08 -13.77
CA ALA A 131 -13.37 -2.14 -12.76
C ALA A 131 -12.14 -3.06 -12.64
N MET A 132 -11.45 -3.37 -13.75
CA MET A 132 -10.18 -4.12 -13.72
C MET A 132 -9.06 -3.37 -12.99
N LEU A 133 -9.12 -2.03 -12.93
CA LEU A 133 -8.20 -1.19 -12.16
C LEU A 133 -8.66 -0.97 -10.71
N GLY A 134 -9.70 -1.67 -10.25
CA GLY A 134 -10.29 -1.49 -8.92
C GLY A 134 -11.02 -0.16 -8.72
N LEU A 135 -11.21 0.62 -9.79
CA LEU A 135 -11.93 1.88 -9.75
C LEU A 135 -13.41 1.61 -9.98
N LYS A 136 -14.24 1.82 -8.96
CA LYS A 136 -15.70 1.78 -9.11
C LYS A 136 -16.15 3.06 -9.82
N PRO A 137 -16.75 2.98 -11.02
CA PRO A 137 -17.33 4.17 -11.64
C PRO A 137 -18.47 4.66 -10.76
N SER A 138 -18.28 5.81 -10.10
CA SER A 138 -19.39 6.55 -9.50
C SER A 138 -20.00 7.36 -10.64
N ALA A 139 -21.15 6.89 -11.13
CA ALA A 139 -22.00 7.66 -12.03
C ALA A 139 -22.53 8.92 -11.32
#